data_AF-A0A942UZK5-F1
#
_entry.id   AF-A0A942UZK5-F1
#
_cell.length_a   1.000
_cell.length_b   1.000
_cell.length_c   1.000
_cell.angle_alpha   90.00
_cell.angle_beta   90.00
_cell.angle_gamma   90.00
#
_symmetry.space_group_name_H-M   'P 1'
#
loop_
_entity.id
_entity.type
_entity.pdbx_description
1 polymer ?
#
loop_
_entity_poly.entity_id
_entity_poly.type
_entity_poly.pdbx_seq_one_letter_code
_entity_poly.pdbx_strand_id
1 'polypeptide(L)'
;MNNRDLINKAYEISDKYKVILKGNLMINGDVNCILFAHYCKSTLFYKDFFNVTSDIFKVHRLASKNLKEIKKIIKIYGYNKIWTKGVFSVYGDLRPLAIEAGFGKWSENGLVKNEIYGTNFLITAIFYK
;
A
#
# COMPACT_ATOMS: atom_id res chain seq x y z
N MET A 1 -10.29 -0.13 22.49
CA MET A 1 -9.78 -1.13 21.52
C MET A 1 -8.32 -0.81 21.25
N ASN A 2 -7.44 -1.83 21.15
CA ASN A 2 -6.00 -1.64 20.99
C ASN A 2 -5.64 -1.38 19.52
N ASN A 3 -4.77 -0.39 19.24
CA ASN A 3 -4.26 -0.11 17.88
C ASN A 3 -3.59 -1.35 17.26
N ARG A 4 -2.94 -2.19 18.07
CA ARG A 4 -2.31 -3.43 17.60
C ARG A 4 -3.32 -4.43 17.02
N ASP A 5 -4.51 -4.50 17.61
CA ASP A 5 -5.61 -5.35 17.15
C ASP A 5 -6.20 -4.84 15.82
N LEU A 6 -6.30 -3.50 15.67
CA LEU A 6 -6.67 -2.87 14.39
C LEU A 6 -5.70 -3.24 13.26
N ILE A 7 -4.38 -3.13 13.51
CA ILE A 7 -3.35 -3.47 12.52
C ILE A 7 -3.42 -4.95 12.13
N ASN A 8 -3.52 -5.85 13.10
CA ASN A 8 -3.59 -7.29 12.83
C ASN A 8 -4.82 -7.63 11.97
N LYS A 9 -6.00 -7.12 12.31
CA LYS A 9 -7.21 -7.33 11.49
C LYS A 9 -7.08 -6.71 10.10
N ALA A 10 -6.45 -5.54 10.01
CA ALA A 10 -6.18 -4.91 8.73
C ALA A 10 -5.28 -5.81 7.85
N TYR A 11 -4.29 -6.46 8.45
CA TYR A 11 -3.40 -7.38 7.75
C TYR A 11 -4.09 -8.67 7.30
N GLU A 12 -4.93 -9.27 8.16
CA GLU A 12 -5.72 -10.47 7.82
C GLU A 12 -6.68 -10.21 6.65
N ILE A 13 -7.30 -9.04 6.60
CA ILE A 13 -8.20 -8.68 5.49
C ILE A 13 -7.42 -8.45 4.21
N SER A 14 -6.25 -7.85 4.33
CA SER A 14 -5.37 -7.59 3.20
C SER A 14 -4.91 -8.86 2.49
N ASP A 15 -4.85 -10.00 3.19
CA ASP A 15 -4.55 -11.31 2.58
C ASP A 15 -5.58 -11.71 1.52
N LYS A 16 -6.86 -11.40 1.74
CA LYS A 16 -7.95 -11.66 0.77
C LYS A 16 -7.76 -10.88 -0.54
N TYR A 17 -6.99 -9.81 -0.49
CA TYR A 17 -6.75 -8.90 -1.61
C TYR A 17 -5.38 -9.10 -2.28
N LYS A 18 -4.68 -10.19 -1.98
CA LYS A 18 -3.37 -10.53 -2.58
C LYS A 18 -2.30 -9.46 -2.31
N VAL A 19 -2.34 -8.86 -1.13
CA VAL A 19 -1.26 -7.98 -0.65
C VAL A 19 -0.02 -8.82 -0.36
N ILE A 20 1.12 -8.41 -0.90
CA ILE A 20 2.40 -9.13 -0.77
C ILE A 20 3.32 -8.54 0.30
N LEU A 21 3.15 -7.26 0.63
CA LEU A 21 3.90 -6.58 1.69
C LEU A 21 2.94 -5.69 2.48
N LYS A 22 3.12 -5.69 3.81
CA LYS A 22 2.28 -4.97 4.76
C LYS A 22 3.18 -4.29 5.77
N GLY A 23 2.88 -3.05 6.11
CA GLY A 23 3.67 -2.30 7.06
C GLY A 23 2.84 -1.21 7.71
N ASN A 24 3.22 -0.78 8.90
CA ASN A 24 2.55 0.30 9.59
C ASN A 24 3.58 1.18 10.28
N LEU A 25 3.27 2.47 10.38
CA LEU A 25 4.15 3.46 10.97
C LEU A 25 3.34 4.64 11.52
N MET A 26 3.95 5.38 12.43
CA MET A 26 3.40 6.62 12.96
C MET A 26 4.19 7.76 12.33
N ILE A 27 3.54 8.60 11.52
CA ILE A 27 4.21 9.63 10.71
C ILE A 27 4.55 10.84 11.57
N ASN A 28 3.58 11.30 12.37
CA ASN A 28 3.74 12.48 13.20
C ASN A 28 2.75 12.38 14.36
N GLY A 29 3.22 12.24 15.60
CA GLY A 29 2.47 12.31 16.87
C GLY A 29 1.17 11.51 16.97
N ASP A 30 0.14 11.93 16.23
CA ASP A 30 -1.21 11.38 16.19
C ASP A 30 -1.59 10.69 14.85
N VAL A 31 -0.80 10.84 13.78
CA VAL A 31 -1.12 10.27 12.46
C VAL A 31 -0.50 8.88 12.28
N ASN A 32 -1.38 7.88 12.24
CA ASN A 32 -1.03 6.50 11.91
C ASN A 32 -1.10 6.26 10.40
N CYS A 33 -0.28 5.36 9.89
CA CYS A 33 -0.26 4.94 8.50
C CYS A 33 -0.15 3.42 8.40
N ILE A 34 -0.94 2.83 7.51
CA ILE A 34 -0.79 1.44 7.09
C ILE A 34 -0.49 1.44 5.61
N LEU A 35 0.60 0.79 5.22
CA LEU A 35 1.02 0.60 3.85
C LEU A 35 0.76 -0.83 3.41
N PHE A 36 0.41 -0.95 2.15
CA PHE A 36 0.22 -2.22 1.46
C PHE A 36 0.96 -2.18 0.13
N ALA A 37 1.51 -3.29 -0.30
CA ALA A 37 1.98 -3.44 -1.67
C ALA A 37 1.36 -4.66 -2.35
N HIS A 38 1.04 -4.47 -3.62
CA HIS A 38 0.50 -5.53 -4.49
C HIS A 38 1.50 -5.77 -5.61
N TYR A 39 1.71 -7.03 -5.97
CA TYR A 39 2.59 -7.38 -7.07
C TYR A 39 2.07 -6.75 -8.37
N CYS A 40 2.96 -6.08 -9.10
CA CYS A 40 2.70 -5.56 -10.42
C CYS A 40 4.00 -5.55 -11.20
N LYS A 41 4.02 -6.20 -12.36
CA LYS A 41 5.23 -6.34 -13.15
C LYS A 41 5.75 -4.96 -13.57
N SER A 42 7.02 -4.69 -13.27
CA SER A 42 7.78 -3.49 -13.65
C SER A 42 8.24 -3.57 -15.12
N THR A 43 7.41 -4.11 -16.00
CA THR A 43 7.70 -4.09 -17.44
C THR A 43 7.64 -2.65 -17.92
N LEU A 44 8.66 -2.21 -18.66
CA LEU A 44 8.69 -0.87 -19.25
C LEU A 44 7.41 -0.67 -20.08
N PHE A 45 6.65 0.36 -19.71
CA PHE A 45 5.33 0.70 -20.26
C PHE A 45 5.29 0.74 -21.80
N TYR A 46 6.39 1.14 -22.44
CA TYR A 46 6.52 1.23 -23.90
C TYR A 46 6.67 -0.11 -24.63
N LYS A 47 7.04 -1.19 -23.94
CA LYS A 47 7.23 -2.51 -24.58
C LYS A 47 5.93 -3.32 -24.67
N ASP A 48 4.95 -3.04 -23.81
CA ASP A 48 3.70 -3.80 -23.75
C ASP A 48 2.56 -3.00 -23.08
N PHE A 49 2.18 -1.89 -23.72
CA PHE A 49 1.25 -0.90 -23.17
C PHE A 49 -0.08 -1.52 -22.71
N PHE A 50 -0.70 -2.39 -23.53
CA PHE A 50 -2.02 -2.93 -23.24
C PHE A 50 -2.00 -3.92 -22.07
N ASN A 51 -1.04 -4.84 -22.04
CA ASN A 51 -0.97 -5.83 -20.95
C ASN A 51 -0.56 -5.17 -19.64
N VAL A 52 0.40 -4.24 -19.66
CA VAL A 52 0.81 -3.47 -18.48
C VAL A 52 -0.36 -2.65 -17.94
N THR A 53 -1.10 -1.97 -18.81
CA THR A 53 -2.27 -1.17 -18.41
C THR A 53 -3.35 -2.05 -17.78
N SER A 54 -3.68 -3.18 -18.41
CA SER A 54 -4.65 -4.16 -17.88
C SER A 54 -4.26 -4.65 -16.48
N ASP A 55 -2.99 -5.01 -16.28
CA ASP A 55 -2.51 -5.49 -14.99
C ASP A 55 -2.51 -4.41 -13.92
N ILE A 56 -2.13 -3.17 -14.26
CA ILE A 56 -2.24 -2.03 -13.34
C ILE A 56 -3.70 -1.81 -12.93
N PHE A 57 -4.67 -1.89 -13.86
CA PHE A 57 -6.09 -1.74 -13.53
C PHE A 57 -6.61 -2.87 -12.64
N LYS A 58 -6.16 -4.13 -12.86
CA LYS A 58 -6.48 -5.25 -11.97
C LYS A 58 -5.95 -5.01 -10.57
N VAL A 59 -4.69 -4.60 -10.44
CA VAL A 59 -4.05 -4.28 -9.16
C VAL A 59 -4.75 -3.11 -8.49
N HIS A 60 -5.07 -2.05 -9.24
CA HIS A 60 -5.85 -0.93 -8.74
C HIS A 60 -7.19 -1.38 -8.17
N ARG A 61 -7.93 -2.25 -8.86
CA ARG A 61 -9.20 -2.77 -8.37
C ARG A 61 -9.06 -3.55 -7.05
N LEU A 62 -8.02 -4.38 -6.92
CA LEU A 62 -7.74 -5.11 -5.69
C LEU A 62 -7.36 -4.18 -4.55
N ALA A 63 -6.40 -3.28 -4.79
CA ALA A 63 -5.92 -2.33 -3.80
C ALA A 63 -7.02 -1.38 -3.33
N SER A 64 -7.87 -0.90 -4.24
CA SER A 64 -9.01 -0.03 -3.90
C SER A 64 -10.06 -0.76 -3.05
N LYS A 65 -10.33 -2.04 -3.33
CA LYS A 65 -11.21 -2.86 -2.46
C LYS A 65 -10.61 -3.06 -1.08
N ASN A 66 -9.32 -3.39 -1.01
CA ASN A 66 -8.61 -3.51 0.26
C ASN A 66 -8.76 -2.22 1.08
N LEU A 67 -8.32 -1.08 0.54
CA LEU A 67 -8.40 0.22 1.22
C LEU A 67 -9.83 0.56 1.69
N LYS A 68 -10.85 0.20 0.92
CA LYS A 68 -12.25 0.44 1.29
C LYS A 68 -12.68 -0.37 2.51
N GLU A 69 -12.25 -1.63 2.63
CA GLU A 69 -12.56 -2.46 3.80
C GLU A 69 -11.76 -2.04 5.02
N ILE A 70 -10.46 -1.78 4.86
CA ILE A 70 -9.61 -1.29 5.95
C ILE A 70 -10.15 0.04 6.51
N LYS A 71 -10.60 0.95 5.63
CA LYS A 71 -11.27 2.20 6.04
C LYS A 71 -12.51 1.96 6.91
N LYS A 72 -13.32 0.94 6.62
CA LYS A 72 -14.51 0.62 7.44
C LYS A 72 -14.09 0.19 8.84
N ILE A 73 -13.05 -0.62 8.95
CA ILE A 73 -12.58 -1.13 10.26
C ILE A 73 -11.95 -0.02 11.07
N ILE A 74 -11.11 0.82 10.46
CA ILE A 74 -10.55 2.00 11.13
C ILE A 74 -11.68 2.88 11.72
N LYS A 75 -12.79 3.07 10.99
CA LYS A 75 -13.98 3.76 11.53
C LYS A 75 -14.62 3.04 12.72
N ILE A 76 -14.78 1.71 12.65
CA ILE A 76 -15.33 0.90 13.75
C ILE A 76 -14.48 1.03 15.02
N TYR A 77 -13.16 1.21 14.87
CA TYR A 77 -12.24 1.44 15.98
C TYR A 77 -12.26 2.87 16.55
N GLY A 78 -13.12 3.75 16.01
CA GLY A 78 -13.38 5.09 16.55
C GLY A 78 -12.57 6.21 15.90
N TYR A 79 -11.77 5.92 14.88
CA TYR A 79 -11.01 6.95 14.15
C TYR A 79 -11.90 7.67 13.14
N ASN A 80 -11.90 9.00 13.22
CA ASN A 80 -12.82 9.84 12.45
C ASN A 80 -12.16 10.44 11.21
N LYS A 81 -10.85 10.69 11.25
CA LYS A 81 -10.13 11.32 10.14
C LYS A 81 -9.33 10.24 9.40
N ILE A 82 -9.76 9.90 8.18
CA ILE A 82 -9.17 8.80 7.41
C ILE A 82 -8.96 9.23 5.96
N TRP A 83 -7.73 9.07 5.48
CA TRP A 83 -7.32 9.38 4.11
C TRP A 83 -6.69 8.17 3.44
N THR A 84 -6.95 7.99 2.15
CA THR A 84 -6.45 6.85 1.38
C THR A 84 -5.66 7.32 0.18
N LYS A 85 -4.50 6.72 -0.06
CA LYS A 85 -3.73 6.85 -1.30
C LYS A 85 -3.75 5.52 -2.04
N GLY A 86 -4.38 5.53 -3.21
CA GLY A 86 -4.44 4.40 -4.11
C GLY A 86 -3.31 4.42 -5.13
N VAL A 87 -3.32 3.43 -6.02
CA VAL A 87 -2.32 3.27 -7.10
C VAL A 87 -2.17 4.52 -7.97
N PHE A 88 -3.27 5.25 -8.24
CA PHE A 88 -3.29 6.42 -9.12
C PHE A 88 -3.36 7.75 -8.37
N SER A 89 -2.98 7.79 -7.09
CA SER A 89 -2.96 9.04 -6.34
C SER A 89 -1.88 9.99 -6.90
N VAL A 90 -2.29 11.21 -7.26
CA VAL A 90 -1.48 12.17 -8.05
C VAL A 90 -0.49 12.99 -7.20
N TYR A 91 -0.56 12.89 -5.87
CA TYR A 91 0.24 13.71 -4.96
C TYR A 91 0.81 12.88 -3.81
N GLY A 92 2.03 13.23 -3.36
CA GLY A 92 2.72 12.63 -2.20
C GLY A 92 3.35 11.28 -2.50
N ASP A 93 4.67 11.20 -2.37
CA ASP A 93 5.45 9.99 -2.61
C ASP A 93 5.34 9.00 -1.43
N LEU A 94 4.90 7.77 -1.71
CA LEU A 94 4.81 6.70 -0.72
C LEU A 94 6.12 5.90 -0.56
N ARG A 95 7.09 6.07 -1.46
CA ARG A 95 8.34 5.30 -1.44
C ARG A 95 9.16 5.51 -0.17
N PRO A 96 9.32 6.74 0.38
CA PRO A 96 10.01 6.93 1.65
C PRO A 96 9.32 6.17 2.80
N LEU A 97 8.00 6.25 2.88
CA LEU A 97 7.22 5.54 3.89
C LEU A 97 7.31 4.02 3.72
N ALA A 98 7.36 3.53 2.48
CA ALA A 98 7.52 2.11 2.21
C ALA A 98 8.90 1.59 2.66
N ILE A 99 9.95 2.39 2.53
CA ILE A 99 11.30 2.05 3.03
C ILE A 99 11.32 2.01 4.55
N GLU A 100 10.77 3.02 5.21
CA GLU A 100 10.63 3.04 6.68
C GLU A 100 9.78 1.85 7.18
N ALA A 101 8.79 1.43 6.39
CA ALA A 101 7.98 0.23 6.66
C ALA A 101 8.66 -1.10 6.33
N GLY A 102 9.91 -1.09 5.86
CA GLY A 102 10.67 -2.30 5.54
C GLY A 102 10.28 -2.98 4.23
N PHE A 103 9.61 -2.29 3.29
CA PHE A 103 9.24 -2.89 2.00
C PHE A 103 10.44 -3.16 1.11
N GLY A 104 11.57 -2.50 1.36
CA GLY A 104 12.79 -2.65 0.58
C GLY A 104 13.77 -1.52 0.83
N LYS A 105 14.74 -1.38 -0.07
CA LYS A 105 15.76 -0.33 -0.04
C LYS A 105 15.74 0.46 -1.34
N TRP A 106 16.27 1.69 -1.33
CA TRP A 106 16.57 2.41 -2.56
C TRP A 106 17.60 1.64 -3.38
N SER A 107 17.32 1.37 -4.64
CA SER A 107 18.30 0.87 -5.61
C SER A 107 18.92 2.00 -6.41
N GLU A 108 20.03 1.70 -7.10
CA GLU A 108 20.80 2.66 -7.91
C GLU A 108 19.98 3.39 -8.98
N ASN A 109 18.91 2.77 -9.46
CA ASN A 109 17.97 3.36 -10.44
C ASN A 109 16.86 4.22 -9.80
N GLY A 110 16.92 4.51 -8.50
CA GLY A 110 15.95 5.36 -7.79
C GLY A 110 14.60 4.71 -7.51
N LEU A 111 14.48 3.39 -7.69
CA LEU A 111 13.27 2.62 -7.33
C LEU A 111 13.44 1.97 -5.96
N VAL A 112 12.31 1.61 -5.34
CA VAL A 112 12.33 0.76 -4.14
C VAL A 112 12.44 -0.69 -4.59
N LYS A 113 13.49 -1.37 -4.15
CA LYS A 113 13.74 -2.78 -4.44
C LYS A 113 13.54 -3.63 -3.20
N ASN A 114 12.63 -4.58 -3.28
CA ASN A 114 12.45 -5.66 -2.33
C ASN A 114 13.34 -6.86 -2.71
N GLU A 115 13.80 -7.63 -1.73
CA GLU A 115 14.68 -8.78 -1.95
C GLU A 115 14.00 -9.91 -2.74
N ILE A 116 12.71 -10.15 -2.49
CA ILE A 116 11.92 -11.23 -3.10
C ILE A 116 11.24 -10.72 -4.38
N TYR A 117 10.60 -9.55 -4.31
CA TYR A 117 9.73 -9.06 -5.38
C TYR A 117 10.44 -8.11 -6.37
N GLY A 118 11.71 -7.77 -6.13
CA GLY A 118 12.43 -6.78 -6.92
C GLY A 118 11.73 -5.42 -6.85
N THR A 119 11.57 -4.75 -7.98
CA THR A 119 10.81 -3.49 -8.09
C THR A 119 9.36 -3.69 -8.54
N ASN A 120 8.87 -4.95 -8.51
CA ASN A 120 7.61 -5.34 -9.15
C ASN A 120 6.40 -5.22 -8.20
N PHE A 121 6.15 -4.02 -7.68
CA PHE A 121 4.99 -3.80 -6.82
C PHE A 121 4.49 -2.36 -6.85
N LEU A 122 3.20 -2.20 -6.58
CA LEU A 122 2.54 -0.92 -6.41
C LEU A 122 2.16 -0.72 -4.94
N ILE A 123 2.47 0.46 -4.42
CA ILE A 123 2.25 0.80 -3.01
C ILE A 123 0.94 1.56 -2.88
N THR A 124 0.15 1.21 -1.87
CA THR A 124 -1.00 1.99 -1.41
C THR A 124 -0.91 2.23 0.09
N ALA A 125 -1.61 3.25 0.58
CA ALA A 125 -1.58 3.60 1.99
C ALA A 125 -2.93 4.10 2.49
N ILE A 126 -3.17 3.89 3.78
CA ILE A 126 -4.28 4.50 4.52
C ILE A 126 -3.71 5.21 5.75
N PHE A 127 -4.10 6.47 5.92
CA PHE A 127 -3.67 7.35 6.99
C PHE A 127 -4.87 7.62 7.88
N TYR A 128 -4.68 7.61 9.19
CA TYR A 128 -5.78 7.83 10.13
C TYR A 128 -5.35 8.47 11.45
N LYS A 129 -6.29 9.21 12.04
CA LYS A 129 -6.21 9.76 13.39
C LYS A 129 -7.57 10.00 14.02
#